data_AF-A0A1B6F8W5-F1
#
_entry.id   AF-A0A1B6F8W5-F1
#
_cell.length_a   1.000
_cell.length_b   1.000
_cell.length_c   1.000
_cell.angle_alpha   90.00
_cell.angle_beta   90.00
_cell.angle_gamma   90.00
#
_symmetry.space_group_name_H-M   'P 1'
#
loop_
_entity.id
_entity.type
_entity.pdbx_description
1 polymer ?
#
loop_
_entity_poly.entity_id
_entity_poly.type
_entity_poly.pdbx_seq_one_letter_code
_entity_poly.pdbx_strand_id
1 'polypeptide(L)'
;MDDLGGKGHAGNVVLHLMRDFLNKGHSLYMDNFYNSVTLASKFLANKTYCTGTLRVDRKFNPRTVVAAKLKKGETTCQYGNGGMNEMFCTSQPNLKMKW
;
A
#
# COMPACT_ATOMS: atom_id res chain seq x y z
N MET A 1 1.32 8.74 -27.30
CA MET A 1 1.16 7.35 -26.83
C MET A 1 2.01 7.27 -25.59
N ASP A 2 1.40 7.24 -24.40
CA ASP A 2 2.15 7.16 -23.15
C ASP A 2 2.71 5.74 -23.01
N ASP A 3 3.99 5.56 -23.35
CA ASP A 3 4.74 4.33 -23.13
C ASP A 3 4.90 4.09 -21.61
N LEU A 4 3.88 3.48 -21.00
CA LEU A 4 3.89 3.11 -19.57
C LEU A 4 4.63 1.79 -19.31
N GLY A 5 5.23 1.17 -20.34
CA GLY A 5 5.94 -0.10 -20.26
C GLY A 5 7.28 0.01 -19.53
N GLY A 6 7.53 -0.86 -18.54
CA GLY A 6 8.78 -0.91 -17.78
C GLY A 6 8.65 -1.54 -16.39
N LYS A 7 9.77 -1.64 -15.64
CA LYS A 7 9.75 -2.09 -14.23
C LYS A 7 8.80 -1.20 -13.43
N GLY A 8 7.80 -1.81 -12.78
CA GLY A 8 6.80 -1.07 -12.01
C GLY A 8 5.60 -0.55 -12.82
N HIS A 9 5.33 -1.14 -14.00
CA HIS A 9 4.19 -0.81 -14.87
C HIS A 9 2.88 -0.51 -14.13
N ALA A 10 2.47 -1.40 -13.22
CA ALA A 10 1.25 -1.20 -12.42
C ALA A 10 1.24 0.13 -11.64
N GLY A 11 2.36 0.54 -11.06
CA GLY A 11 2.47 1.81 -10.35
C GLY A 11 2.43 3.02 -11.30
N ASN A 12 3.02 2.89 -12.49
CA ASN A 12 2.98 3.95 -13.51
C ASN A 12 1.56 4.15 -14.05
N VAL A 13 0.82 3.05 -14.27
CA VAL A 13 -0.59 3.10 -14.70
C VAL A 13 -1.43 3.83 -13.65
N VAL A 14 -1.32 3.46 -12.37
CA VAL A 14 -2.10 4.14 -11.31
C VAL A 14 -1.70 5.62 -11.20
N LEU A 15 -0.41 5.95 -11.27
CA LEU A 15 0.03 7.35 -11.23
C LEU A 15 -0.52 8.16 -12.42
N HIS A 16 -0.56 7.57 -13.61
CA HIS A 16 -1.12 8.20 -14.79
C HIS A 16 -2.64 8.42 -14.65
N LEU A 17 -3.38 7.42 -14.14
CA LEU A 17 -4.82 7.55 -13.88
C LEU A 17 -5.13 8.62 -12.84
N MET A 18 -4.27 8.75 -11.83
CA MET A 18 -4.46 9.69 -10.73
C MET A 18 -3.94 11.09 -11.01
N ARG A 19 -3.29 11.35 -12.15
CA ARG A 19 -2.56 12.60 -12.45
C ARG A 19 -3.36 13.87 -12.16
N ASP A 20 -4.64 13.87 -12.54
CA ASP A 20 -5.54 15.03 -12.41
C ASP A 20 -6.14 15.15 -10.99
N PHE A 21 -5.90 14.17 -10.13
CA PHE A 21 -6.38 14.08 -8.75
C PHE A 21 -5.24 14.22 -7.71
N LEU A 22 -3.98 14.30 -8.16
CA LEU A 22 -2.84 14.57 -7.29
C LEU A 22 -2.89 15.99 -6.71
N ASN A 23 -2.27 16.19 -5.55
CA ASN A 23 -2.14 17.46 -4.82
C ASN A 23 -3.44 18.08 -4.29
N LYS A 24 -4.55 17.32 -4.32
CA LYS A 24 -5.87 17.77 -3.85
C LYS A 24 -6.25 17.28 -2.45
N GLY A 25 -5.38 16.53 -1.76
CA GLY A 25 -5.68 15.98 -0.43
C GLY A 25 -6.59 14.75 -0.44
N HIS A 26 -6.75 14.08 -1.58
CA HIS A 26 -7.61 12.90 -1.69
C HIS A 26 -6.99 11.65 -1.02
N SER A 27 -7.87 10.72 -0.63
CA SER A 27 -7.51 9.39 -0.12
C SER A 27 -7.86 8.32 -1.15
N LEU A 28 -6.86 7.61 -1.63
CA LEU A 28 -6.95 6.57 -2.65
C LEU A 28 -7.02 5.20 -2.01
N TYR A 29 -8.07 4.44 -2.30
CA TYR A 29 -8.20 3.05 -1.87
C TYR A 29 -7.80 2.11 -3.01
N MET A 30 -6.79 1.28 -2.81
CA MET A 30 -6.24 0.40 -3.85
C MET A 30 -6.29 -1.07 -3.45
N ASP A 31 -6.44 -1.93 -4.45
CA ASP A 31 -6.26 -3.36 -4.30
C ASP A 31 -4.79 -3.72 -3.99
N ASN A 32 -4.61 -4.86 -3.34
CA ASN A 32 -3.32 -5.45 -2.97
C ASN A 32 -2.34 -5.56 -4.14
N PHE A 33 -2.82 -5.78 -5.37
CA PHE A 33 -1.96 -5.90 -6.54
C PHE A 33 -1.22 -4.60 -6.86
N TYR A 34 -1.83 -3.44 -6.60
CA TYR A 34 -1.25 -2.14 -6.92
C TYR A 34 -0.49 -1.51 -5.75
N ASN A 35 -0.80 -1.95 -4.54
CA ASN A 35 -0.22 -1.38 -3.34
C ASN A 35 1.29 -1.72 -3.19
N SER A 36 2.10 -0.68 -2.97
CA SER A 36 3.53 -0.84 -2.68
C SER A 36 4.06 0.39 -1.96
N VAL A 37 5.02 0.18 -1.05
CA VAL A 37 5.66 1.24 -0.25
C VAL A 37 6.20 2.37 -1.11
N THR A 38 6.85 2.03 -2.23
CA THR A 38 7.45 3.02 -3.14
C THR A 38 6.39 3.86 -3.87
N LEU A 39 5.24 3.28 -4.19
CA LEU A 39 4.13 4.01 -4.82
C LEU A 39 3.43 4.91 -3.80
N ALA A 40 3.21 4.40 -2.60
CA ALA A 40 2.60 5.14 -1.51
C ALA A 40 3.41 6.37 -1.07
N SER A 41 4.74 6.25 -1.07
CA SER A 41 5.65 7.39 -0.85
C SER A 41 5.50 8.48 -1.92
N LYS A 42 5.30 8.09 -3.19
CA LYS A 42 5.06 9.03 -4.30
C LYS A 42 3.71 9.72 -4.16
N PHE A 43 2.67 9.01 -3.72
CA PHE A 43 1.36 9.63 -3.45
C PHE A 43 1.44 10.63 -2.29
N LEU A 44 2.11 10.26 -1.20
CA LEU A 44 2.27 11.13 -0.05
C LEU A 44 3.03 12.42 -0.40
N ALA A 45 4.08 12.32 -1.21
CA ALA A 45 4.80 13.49 -1.74
C ALA A 45 3.89 14.42 -2.58
N ASN A 46 2.85 13.86 -3.21
CA ASN A 46 1.85 14.58 -3.98
C ASN A 46 0.56 14.86 -3.17
N LYS A 47 0.63 14.92 -1.83
CA LYS A 47 -0.51 15.18 -0.93
C LYS A 47 -1.73 14.29 -1.21
N THR A 48 -1.49 13.03 -1.56
CA THR A 48 -2.52 12.02 -1.74
C THR A 48 -2.24 10.89 -0.77
N TYR A 49 -3.23 10.55 0.05
CA TYR A 49 -3.11 9.40 0.94
C TYR A 49 -3.48 8.14 0.18
N CYS A 50 -2.88 7.01 0.51
CA CYS A 50 -3.31 5.73 -0.03
C CYS A 50 -3.56 4.72 1.09
N THR A 51 -4.58 3.90 0.91
CA THR A 51 -4.95 2.83 1.82
C THR A 51 -5.19 1.56 1.01
N GLY A 52 -4.62 0.46 1.45
CA GLY A 52 -4.79 -0.82 0.79
C GLY A 52 -4.11 -1.93 1.55
N THR A 53 -4.42 -3.16 1.18
CA THR A 53 -3.77 -4.34 1.74
C THR A 53 -2.35 -4.46 1.18
N LEU A 54 -1.39 -4.91 1.99
CA LEU A 54 -0.05 -5.25 1.50
C LEU A 54 0.12 -6.74 1.36
N ARG A 55 0.76 -7.15 0.25
CA ARG A 55 1.13 -8.54 0.03
C ARG A 55 2.45 -8.83 0.74
N VAL A 56 2.49 -9.96 1.46
CA VAL A 56 3.66 -10.39 2.23
C VAL A 56 4.93 -10.52 1.38
N ASP A 57 4.80 -10.93 0.12
CA ASP A 57 5.92 -11.16 -0.80
C ASP A 57 6.48 -9.89 -1.47
N ARG A 58 5.94 -8.70 -1.15
CA ARG A 58 6.39 -7.44 -1.75
C ARG A 58 7.71 -6.95 -1.13
N LYS A 59 8.63 -6.53 -1.99
CA LYS A 59 9.92 -5.93 -1.58
C LYS A 59 9.67 -4.62 -0.82
N PHE A 60 10.57 -4.32 0.12
CA PHE A 60 10.56 -3.12 1.00
C PHE A 60 9.48 -3.08 2.09
N ASN A 61 8.68 -4.13 2.24
CA ASN A 61 7.82 -4.23 3.41
C ASN A 61 8.66 -4.35 4.70
N PRO A 62 8.25 -3.71 5.81
CA PRO A 62 8.94 -3.83 7.08
C PRO A 62 8.93 -5.29 7.54
N ARG A 63 10.14 -5.85 7.75
CA ARG A 63 10.33 -7.27 8.14
C ARG A 63 9.60 -7.61 9.44
N THR A 64 9.49 -6.66 10.34
CA THR A 64 8.75 -6.73 11.60
C THR A 64 7.26 -7.02 11.40
N VAL A 65 6.63 -6.44 10.37
CA VAL A 65 5.21 -6.67 10.04
C VAL A 65 5.05 -7.99 9.28
N VAL A 66 5.95 -8.26 8.32
CA VAL A 66 5.90 -9.48 7.50
C VAL A 66 6.22 -10.76 8.29
N ALA A 67 7.19 -10.70 9.19
CA ALA A 67 7.61 -11.84 10.01
C ALA A 67 6.78 -12.02 11.29
N ALA A 68 5.83 -11.12 11.56
CA ALA A 68 4.95 -11.24 12.71
C ALA A 68 4.06 -12.48 12.57
N LYS A 69 4.31 -13.50 13.40
CA LYS A 69 3.39 -14.61 13.58
C LYS A 69 2.25 -14.15 14.48
N LEU A 70 1.23 -13.55 13.87
CA LEU A 70 -0.01 -13.21 14.57
C LEU A 70 -0.78 -14.47 14.94
N LYS A 71 -1.54 -14.41 16.04
CA LYS A 71 -2.60 -15.38 16.33
C LYS A 71 -3.90 -14.93 15.65
N LYS A 72 -4.86 -15.87 15.56
CA LYS A 72 -6.17 -15.62 14.98
C LYS A 72 -6.87 -14.46 15.73
N GLY A 73 -7.21 -13.39 15.02
CA GLY A 73 -7.85 -12.20 15.60
C GLY A 73 -6.87 -11.12 16.11
N GLU A 74 -5.56 -11.35 16.07
CA GLU A 74 -4.57 -10.33 16.37
C GLU A 74 -4.27 -9.47 15.13
N THR A 75 -4.00 -8.19 15.38
CA THR A 75 -3.58 -7.21 14.36
C THR A 75 -2.31 -6.55 14.86
N THR A 76 -1.32 -6.42 13.99
CA THR A 76 -0.14 -5.58 14.24
C THR A 76 -0.07 -4.49 13.20
N CYS A 77 0.28 -3.30 13.65
CA CYS A 77 0.45 -2.13 12.80
C CYS A 77 1.80 -1.50 13.09
N GLN A 78 2.53 -1.15 12.05
CA GLN A 78 3.73 -0.32 12.19
C GLN A 78 3.65 0.90 11.28
N TYR A 79 4.20 1.99 11.79
CA TYR A 79 4.43 3.21 11.03
C TYR A 79 5.85 3.19 10.49
N GLY A 80 6.02 3.63 9.24
CA GLY A 80 7.36 3.81 8.66
C GLY A 80 8.18 4.84 9.44
N ASN A 81 9.44 4.51 9.74
CA ASN A 81 10.32 5.42 10.47
C ASN A 81 10.79 6.56 9.54
N GLY A 82 10.48 7.82 9.88
CA GLY A 82 10.86 8.99 9.07
C GLY A 82 9.73 9.93 8.65
N GLY A 83 8.63 10.02 9.40
CA GLY A 83 7.52 10.93 9.08
C GLY A 83 6.58 10.45 7.97
N MET A 84 6.71 9.19 7.55
CA MET A 84 5.77 8.55 6.64
C MET A 84 4.51 8.16 7.42
N ASN A 85 3.41 8.88 7.16
CA ASN A 85 2.06 8.61 7.68
C ASN A 85 1.43 7.34 7.05
N GLU A 86 2.25 6.33 6.76
CA GLU A 86 1.83 5.08 6.15
C GLU A 86 1.83 4.00 7.22
N MET A 87 0.63 3.57 7.58
CA MET A 87 0.40 2.51 8.55
C MET A 87 0.33 1.18 7.83
N PHE A 88 1.31 0.31 8.08
CA PHE A 88 1.31 -1.07 7.62
C PHE A 88 0.59 -1.93 8.66
N CYS A 89 -0.68 -2.26 8.43
CA CYS A 89 -1.39 -3.23 9.25
C CYS A 89 -1.45 -4.60 8.57
N THR A 90 -1.18 -5.64 9.35
CA THR A 90 -1.49 -7.02 8.98
C THR A 90 -2.37 -7.64 10.06
N SER A 91 -3.36 -8.39 9.62
CA SER A 91 -4.33 -9.08 10.48
C SER A 91 -4.44 -10.52 10.02
N GLN A 92 -4.46 -11.48 10.95
CA GLN A 92 -4.94 -12.82 10.62
C GLN A 92 -6.47 -12.82 10.71
N PRO A 93 -7.19 -12.88 9.58
CA PRO A 93 -8.64 -12.90 9.62
C PRO A 93 -9.09 -14.12 10.42
N ASN A 94 -10.07 -13.90 11.30
CA ASN A 94 -10.76 -15.00 11.95
C ASN A 94 -11.55 -15.71 10.83
N LEU A 95 -10.96 -16.74 10.22
CA LEU A 95 -11.58 -17.47 9.10
C LEU A 95 -12.90 -18.12 9.60
N LYS A 96 -13.98 -17.36 9.48
CA LYS A 96 -15.41 -17.72 9.47
C LYS A 96 -16.15 -16.63 8.70
N MET A 97 -15.71 -16.32 7.48
CA MET A 97 -16.62 -15.81 6.46
C MET A 97 -16.79 -16.94 5.45
N LYS A 98 -17.89 -17.66 5.63
CA LYS A 98 -18.38 -18.70 4.73
C LYS A 98 -19.29 -17.94 3.76
N TRP A 99 -18.93 -17.92 2.47
CA TRP A 99 -19.86 -17.55 1.40
C TRP A 99 -20.93 -18.64 1.28
#